data_AF-A0A6L7ITU5-F1
#
_entry.id   AF-A0A6L7ITU5-F1
#
_cell.length_a   1.000
_cell.length_b   1.000
_cell.length_c   1.000
_cell.angle_alpha   90.00
_cell.angle_beta   90.00
_cell.angle_gamma   90.00
#
_symmetry.space_group_name_H-M   'P 1'
#
loop_
_entity.id
_entity.type
_entity.pdbx_description
1 polymer ?
#
loop_
_entity_poly.entity_id
_entity_poly.type
_entity_poly.pdbx_seq_one_letter_code
_entity_poly.pdbx_strand_id
1 'polypeptide(L)'
;MNEEKPLAADACRGFAVIARACAAALASEPDEEVVDGVRRAARAVGDARFDGTRADAVLRQRYYDRFFVSASPFFLPLCESSVRGAAEEGGRLRYAPAGGARADHVLACYRAAGFEHRGVGGFDLAVRTLKPDSMVAELAFMASLAEAAANGAEGPAAARRSACLLRQFAREHAVGWFAAAARCAARADDDFYAGVCALAARAAEAVA
;
A
#
# COMPACT_ATOMS: atom_id res chain seq x y z
N MET A 1 3.26 -27.75 11.65
CA MET A 1 3.12 -26.30 11.42
C MET A 1 4.51 -25.72 11.68
N ASN A 2 5.27 -25.40 10.62
CA ASN A 2 6.63 -24.89 10.79
C ASN A 2 6.55 -23.60 11.60
N GLU A 3 7.27 -23.53 12.73
CA GLU A 3 7.35 -22.29 13.52
C GLU A 3 8.08 -21.23 12.71
N GLU A 4 7.31 -20.39 12.03
CA GLU A 4 7.88 -19.30 11.28
C GLU A 4 8.50 -18.28 12.24
N LYS A 5 9.77 -17.92 12.00
CA LYS A 5 10.48 -16.96 12.85
C LYS A 5 9.79 -15.60 12.72
N PRO A 6 9.33 -14.98 13.84
CA PRO A 6 8.70 -13.68 13.79
C PRO A 6 9.69 -12.61 13.34
N LEU A 7 9.17 -11.57 12.69
CA LEU A 7 9.92 -10.37 12.34
C LEU A 7 10.47 -9.69 13.61
N ALA A 8 11.66 -9.11 13.50
CA ALA A 8 12.24 -8.33 14.58
C ALA A 8 11.45 -7.03 14.82
N ALA A 9 11.33 -6.60 16.07
CA ALA A 9 10.55 -5.40 16.42
C ALA A 9 11.00 -4.13 15.68
N ASP A 10 12.31 -3.94 15.46
CA ASP A 10 12.84 -2.81 14.70
C ASP A 10 12.45 -2.85 13.21
N ALA A 11 12.42 -4.05 12.62
CA ALA A 11 11.95 -4.22 11.24
C ALA A 11 10.45 -3.87 11.14
N CYS A 12 9.65 -4.28 12.12
CA CYS A 12 8.24 -3.91 12.20
C CYS A 12 8.06 -2.38 12.35
N ARG A 13 8.84 -1.72 13.21
CA ARG A 13 8.80 -0.25 13.35
C ARG A 13 9.13 0.46 12.04
N GLY A 14 10.23 0.07 11.40
CA GLY A 14 10.64 0.66 10.12
C GLY A 14 9.59 0.48 9.03
N PHE A 15 9.04 -0.73 8.91
CA PHE A 15 7.98 -1.02 7.96
C PHE A 15 6.72 -0.19 8.23
N ALA A 16 6.26 -0.10 9.49
CA ALA A 16 5.06 0.67 9.85
C ALA A 16 5.14 2.13 9.39
N VAL A 17 6.30 2.76 9.56
CA VAL A 17 6.54 4.14 9.10
C VAL A 17 6.40 4.26 7.59
N ILE A 18 7.03 3.36 6.83
CA ILE A 18 6.99 3.40 5.36
C ILE A 18 5.57 3.10 4.86
N ALA A 19 4.93 2.07 5.40
CA ALA A 19 3.61 1.65 4.98
C ALA A 19 2.56 2.74 5.23
N ARG A 20 2.62 3.44 6.38
CA ARG A 20 1.74 4.58 6.67
C ARG A 20 1.97 5.75 5.72
N ALA A 21 3.22 6.11 5.46
CA ALA A 21 3.52 7.20 4.53
C ALA A 21 2.99 6.90 3.12
N CYS A 22 3.19 5.66 2.64
CA CYS A 22 2.63 5.22 1.36
C CYS A 22 1.10 5.19 1.36
N ALA A 23 0.47 4.65 2.41
CA ALA A 23 -0.99 4.62 2.52
C ALA A 23 -1.59 6.03 2.52
N ALA A 24 -1.02 6.96 3.29
CA ALA A 24 -1.45 8.36 3.32
C ALA A 24 -1.32 9.03 1.94
N ALA A 25 -0.21 8.82 1.25
CA ALA A 25 0.00 9.37 -0.10
C ALA A 25 -0.97 8.84 -1.15
N LEU A 26 -1.48 7.62 -0.98
CA LEU A 26 -2.44 7.01 -1.89
C LEU A 26 -3.90 7.28 -1.49
N ALA A 27 -4.16 7.69 -0.24
CA ALA A 27 -5.49 7.93 0.29
C ALA A 27 -5.89 9.41 0.35
N SER A 28 -4.92 10.33 0.30
CA SER A 28 -5.13 11.77 0.49
C SER A 28 -4.71 12.57 -0.73
N GLU A 29 -5.34 13.72 -0.93
CA GLU A 29 -4.78 14.73 -1.82
C GLU A 29 -3.36 15.10 -1.35
N PRO A 30 -2.43 15.34 -2.28
CA PRO A 30 -1.05 15.64 -1.92
C PRO A 30 -0.95 17.05 -1.31
N ASP A 31 -0.64 17.11 -0.03
CA ASP A 31 -0.19 18.32 0.67
C ASP A 31 1.28 18.17 1.11
N GLU A 32 1.83 19.22 1.74
CA GLU A 32 3.21 19.22 2.20
C GLU A 32 3.49 18.11 3.21
N GLU A 33 2.53 17.81 4.10
CA GLU A 33 2.69 16.78 5.13
C GLU A 33 2.81 15.38 4.50
N VAL A 34 1.93 15.06 3.55
CA VAL A 34 1.90 13.81 2.81
C VAL A 34 3.20 13.62 2.01
N VAL A 35 3.58 14.63 1.23
CA VAL A 35 4.79 14.55 0.38
C VAL A 35 6.05 14.44 1.24
N ASP A 36 6.16 15.22 2.31
CA ASP A 36 7.30 15.16 3.22
C ASP A 36 7.34 13.85 4.00
N GLY A 37 6.19 13.28 4.36
CA GLY A 37 6.07 11.97 4.98
C GLY A 37 6.69 10.87 4.12
N VAL A 38 6.32 10.82 2.83
CA VAL A 38 6.92 9.88 1.87
C VAL A 38 8.41 10.14 1.71
N ARG A 39 8.83 11.41 1.58
CA ARG A 39 10.24 11.76 1.41
C ARG A 39 11.09 11.30 2.60
N ARG A 40 10.62 11.51 3.83
CA ARG A 40 11.30 11.05 5.06
C ARG A 40 11.39 9.53 5.11
N ALA A 41 10.28 8.84 4.83
CA ALA A 41 10.25 7.37 4.82
C ALA A 41 11.20 6.78 3.76
N ALA A 42 11.24 7.37 2.57
CA ALA A 42 12.12 6.94 1.48
C ALA A 42 13.60 7.18 1.81
N ARG A 43 13.95 8.35 2.34
CA ARG A 43 15.33 8.66 2.76
C ARG A 43 15.85 7.71 3.83
N ALA A 44 15.00 7.25 4.75
CA ALA A 44 15.37 6.28 5.77
C ALA A 44 15.84 4.94 5.19
N VAL A 45 15.47 4.62 3.95
CA VAL A 45 15.92 3.43 3.21
C VAL A 45 16.84 3.77 2.03
N GLY A 46 17.43 4.97 2.03
CA GLY A 46 18.39 5.41 1.02
C GLY A 46 17.79 5.72 -0.35
N ASP A 47 16.48 5.98 -0.43
CA ASP A 47 15.80 6.33 -1.67
C ASP A 47 15.56 7.84 -1.78
N ALA A 48 16.30 8.48 -2.69
CA ALA A 48 16.26 9.91 -2.94
C ALA A 48 15.27 10.33 -4.05
N ARG A 49 14.49 9.41 -4.65
CA ARG A 49 13.62 9.73 -5.81
C ARG A 49 12.56 10.81 -5.55
N PHE A 50 12.21 11.02 -4.28
CA PHE A 50 11.20 12.00 -3.86
C PHE A 50 11.81 13.36 -3.51
N ASP A 51 13.13 13.50 -3.67
CA ASP A 51 13.82 14.77 -3.48
C ASP A 51 13.40 15.75 -4.57
N GLY A 52 12.91 16.93 -4.15
CA GLY A 52 12.43 17.96 -5.06
C GLY A 52 10.95 17.87 -5.43
N THR A 53 10.24 16.79 -5.07
CA THR A 53 8.77 16.75 -5.21
C THR A 53 8.13 17.85 -4.36
N ARG A 54 7.21 18.61 -4.95
CA ARG A 54 6.43 19.66 -4.28
C ARG A 54 4.95 19.30 -4.27
N ALA A 55 4.29 19.65 -3.18
CA ALA A 55 2.84 19.57 -3.08
C ALA A 55 2.21 20.77 -3.81
N ASP A 56 2.10 20.67 -5.13
CA ASP A 56 1.57 21.73 -5.97
C ASP A 56 0.33 21.27 -6.77
N ALA A 57 -0.24 22.21 -7.53
CA ALA A 57 -1.42 21.93 -8.34
C ALA A 57 -1.18 20.85 -9.41
N VAL A 58 0.07 20.66 -9.87
CA VAL A 58 0.42 19.63 -10.86
C VAL A 58 0.36 18.25 -10.22
N LEU A 59 0.97 18.10 -9.04
CA LEU A 59 0.90 16.85 -8.29
C LEU A 59 -0.54 16.50 -7.89
N ARG A 60 -1.32 17.51 -7.46
CA ARG A 60 -2.74 17.32 -7.16
C ARG A 60 -3.56 16.91 -8.38
N GLN A 61 -3.31 17.47 -9.56
CA GLN A 61 -3.97 16.98 -10.78
C GLN A 61 -3.58 15.53 -11.07
N ARG A 62 -2.29 15.20 -10.91
CA ARG A 62 -1.80 13.83 -11.13
C ARG A 62 -2.46 12.83 -10.18
N TYR A 63 -2.75 13.21 -8.93
CA TYR A 63 -3.53 12.40 -7.99
C TYR A 63 -4.89 12.00 -8.57
N TYR A 64 -5.65 12.97 -9.09
CA TYR A 64 -6.95 12.71 -9.69
C TYR A 64 -6.86 11.86 -10.95
N ASP A 65 -5.89 12.17 -11.82
CA ASP A 65 -5.63 11.42 -13.05
C ASP A 65 -5.31 9.94 -12.77
N ARG A 66 -4.61 9.66 -11.67
CA ARG A 66 -4.21 8.31 -11.27
C ARG A 66 -5.37 7.51 -10.69
N PHE A 67 -6.19 8.12 -9.83
CA PHE A 67 -7.11 7.34 -8.98
C PHE A 67 -8.60 7.56 -9.25
N PHE A 68 -8.98 8.62 -9.97
CA PHE A 68 -10.39 8.99 -10.13
C PHE A 68 -10.84 9.18 -11.59
N VAL A 69 -9.94 9.56 -12.49
CA VAL A 69 -10.28 9.81 -13.90
C VAL A 69 -9.99 8.58 -14.75
N SER A 70 -10.96 7.67 -14.89
CA SER A 70 -10.77 6.39 -15.61
C SER A 70 -10.42 6.52 -17.10
N ALA A 71 -10.72 7.66 -17.72
CA ALA A 71 -10.33 7.98 -19.10
C ALA A 71 -8.88 8.50 -19.23
N SER A 72 -8.22 8.82 -18.11
CA SER A 72 -6.85 9.29 -18.08
C SER A 72 -5.89 8.17 -18.50
N PRO A 73 -4.84 8.47 -19.30
CA PRO A 73 -3.79 7.50 -19.59
C PRO A 73 -2.98 7.10 -18.34
N PHE A 74 -3.07 7.88 -17.26
CA PHE A 74 -2.38 7.61 -16.00
C PHE A 74 -3.21 6.74 -15.04
N PHE A 75 -4.49 6.49 -15.34
CA PHE A 75 -5.40 5.82 -14.43
C PHE A 75 -4.91 4.41 -14.06
N LEU A 76 -4.93 4.13 -12.75
CA LEU A 76 -4.53 2.86 -12.16
C LEU A 76 -5.49 2.49 -11.03
N PRO A 77 -6.38 1.50 -11.22
CA PRO A 77 -7.18 0.95 -10.14
C PRO A 77 -6.26 0.13 -9.24
N LEU A 78 -5.72 0.75 -8.19
CA LEU A 78 -4.82 0.15 -7.18
C LEU A 78 -5.56 -0.87 -6.29
N CYS A 79 -6.11 -1.92 -6.90
CA CYS A 79 -6.73 -3.06 -6.25
C CYS A 79 -6.05 -4.36 -6.71
N GLU A 80 -5.80 -5.29 -5.81
CA GLU A 80 -5.15 -6.57 -6.10
C GLU A 80 -5.86 -7.31 -7.24
N SER A 81 -7.17 -7.48 -7.11
CA SER A 81 -8.00 -8.16 -8.10
C SER A 81 -7.86 -7.55 -9.50
N SER A 82 -7.89 -6.22 -9.59
CA SER A 82 -7.78 -5.47 -10.84
C SER A 82 -6.41 -5.58 -11.48
N VAL A 83 -5.34 -5.38 -10.72
CA VAL A 83 -3.96 -5.38 -11.24
C VAL A 83 -3.53 -6.79 -11.61
N ARG A 84 -3.86 -7.80 -10.80
CA ARG A 84 -3.49 -9.21 -11.10
C ARG A 84 -4.29 -9.79 -12.24
N GLY A 85 -5.51 -9.32 -12.46
CA GLY A 85 -6.32 -9.68 -13.61
C GLY A 85 -6.07 -8.82 -14.84
N ALA A 86 -5.09 -7.91 -14.79
CA ALA A 86 -4.80 -7.04 -15.93
C ALA A 86 -4.21 -7.81 -17.11
N ALA A 87 -4.62 -7.45 -18.31
CA ALA A 87 -4.14 -8.05 -19.55
C ALA A 87 -3.80 -6.96 -20.57
N GLU A 88 -2.80 -7.21 -21.43
CA GLU A 88 -2.57 -6.37 -22.60
C GLU A 88 -3.56 -6.73 -23.71
N GLU A 89 -4.38 -5.76 -24.12
CA GLU A 89 -5.31 -5.86 -25.24
C GLU A 89 -5.02 -4.71 -26.22
N GLY A 90 -4.59 -5.03 -27.45
CA GLY A 90 -4.34 -4.01 -28.49
C GLY A 90 -3.27 -2.97 -28.10
N GLY A 91 -2.23 -3.38 -27.35
CA GLY A 91 -1.15 -2.49 -26.88
C GLY A 91 -1.53 -1.62 -25.68
N ARG A 92 -2.75 -1.75 -25.16
CA ARG A 92 -3.24 -1.05 -23.97
C ARG A 92 -3.41 -2.04 -22.82
N LEU A 93 -3.10 -1.58 -21.61
CA LEU A 93 -3.34 -2.36 -20.41
C LEU A 93 -4.81 -2.22 -20.01
N ARG A 94 -5.51 -3.35 -19.93
CA ARG A 94 -6.89 -3.42 -19.45
C ARG A 94 -6.91 -4.07 -18.09
N TYR A 95 -7.44 -3.35 -17.10
CA TYR A 95 -7.58 -3.86 -15.74
C TYR A 95 -8.85 -4.70 -15.58
N ALA A 96 -8.77 -5.75 -14.76
CA ALA A 96 -9.94 -6.52 -14.38
C ALA A 96 -10.85 -5.73 -13.42
N PRO A 97 -12.15 -6.09 -13.31
CA PRO A 97 -13.02 -5.55 -12.29
C PRO A 97 -12.47 -5.78 -10.88
N ALA A 98 -12.65 -4.80 -9.99
CA ALA A 98 -12.25 -4.93 -8.59
C ALA A 98 -13.23 -5.83 -7.81
N GLY A 99 -12.70 -6.74 -6.99
CA GLY A 99 -13.47 -7.63 -6.10
C GLY A 99 -13.18 -9.12 -6.30
N GLY A 100 -14.11 -9.95 -5.81
CA GLY A 100 -14.04 -11.41 -5.89
C GLY A 100 -13.21 -12.04 -4.77
N ALA A 101 -12.82 -13.31 -4.97
CA ALA A 101 -12.26 -14.15 -3.91
C ALA A 101 -11.03 -13.54 -3.18
N ARG A 102 -10.22 -12.72 -3.87
CA ARG A 102 -9.08 -12.03 -3.23
C ARG A 102 -9.55 -10.94 -2.27
N ALA A 103 -10.45 -10.08 -2.72
CA ALA A 103 -11.07 -9.06 -1.88
C ALA A 103 -11.81 -9.66 -0.68
N ASP A 104 -12.49 -10.79 -0.88
CA ASP A 104 -13.18 -11.51 0.19
C ASP A 104 -12.19 -12.10 1.21
N HIS A 105 -11.07 -12.67 0.75
CA HIS A 105 -10.02 -13.20 1.62
C HIS A 105 -9.36 -12.09 2.44
N VAL A 106 -8.95 -11.00 1.80
CA VAL A 106 -8.37 -9.83 2.48
C VAL A 106 -9.32 -9.27 3.54
N LEU A 107 -10.62 -9.15 3.22
CA LEU A 107 -11.63 -8.70 4.17
C LEU A 107 -11.79 -9.67 5.35
N ALA A 108 -11.68 -10.98 5.11
CA ALA A 108 -11.68 -11.98 6.18
C ALA A 108 -10.46 -11.82 7.11
N CYS A 109 -9.26 -11.55 6.55
CA CYS A 109 -8.07 -11.24 7.34
C CYS A 109 -8.27 -10.01 8.23
N TYR A 110 -8.85 -8.93 7.68
CA TYR A 110 -9.16 -7.72 8.44
C TYR A 110 -10.10 -8.01 9.61
N ARG A 111 -11.19 -8.73 9.36
CA ARG A 111 -12.16 -9.10 10.40
C ARG A 111 -11.54 -9.96 11.49
N ALA A 112 -10.70 -10.94 11.12
CA ALA A 112 -10.01 -11.81 12.08
C ALA A 112 -9.06 -11.03 13.00
N ALA A 113 -8.48 -9.93 12.50
CA ALA A 113 -7.59 -9.04 13.24
C ALA A 113 -8.30 -7.83 13.88
N GLY A 114 -9.62 -7.68 13.72
CA GLY A 114 -10.37 -6.53 14.22
C GLY A 114 -10.05 -5.20 13.52
N PHE A 115 -9.56 -5.24 12.28
CA PHE A 115 -9.16 -4.05 11.51
C PHE A 115 -10.32 -3.50 10.68
N GLU A 116 -10.58 -2.19 10.77
CA GLU A 116 -11.56 -1.47 9.94
C GLU A 116 -10.87 -0.69 8.82
N HIS A 117 -10.81 -1.30 7.63
CA HIS A 117 -10.15 -0.71 6.46
C HIS A 117 -10.75 0.63 5.97
N ARG A 118 -11.99 0.97 6.31
CA ARG A 118 -12.56 2.29 5.99
C ARG A 118 -12.18 3.37 7.02
N GLY A 119 -11.49 3.00 8.09
CA GLY A 119 -11.00 3.91 9.12
C GLY A 119 -9.63 4.53 8.84
N VAL A 120 -9.02 4.28 7.67
CA VAL A 120 -7.64 4.70 7.33
C VAL A 120 -7.46 6.24 7.28
N GLY A 121 -8.55 7.00 7.19
CA GLY A 121 -8.51 8.45 7.01
C GLY A 121 -8.00 8.84 5.61
N GLY A 122 -8.14 10.11 5.25
CA GLY A 122 -7.73 10.66 3.96
C GLY A 122 -8.83 11.40 3.23
N PHE A 123 -8.68 11.57 1.92
CA PHE A 123 -9.67 12.26 1.09
C PHE A 123 -10.99 11.48 1.07
N ASP A 124 -12.08 12.15 1.43
CA ASP A 124 -13.40 11.53 1.62
C ASP A 124 -13.82 10.58 0.48
N LEU A 125 -13.62 10.98 -0.77
CA LEU A 125 -14.00 10.16 -1.92
C LEU A 125 -13.13 8.89 -2.04
N ALA A 126 -11.83 9.00 -1.74
CA ALA A 126 -10.90 7.88 -1.75
C ALA A 126 -11.30 6.84 -0.70
N VAL A 127 -11.58 7.29 0.52
CA VAL A 127 -11.89 6.42 1.66
C VAL A 127 -13.26 5.75 1.51
N ARG A 128 -14.29 6.47 1.04
CA ARG A 128 -15.65 5.92 0.87
C ARG A 128 -15.74 4.84 -0.20
N THR A 129 -14.89 4.93 -1.23
CA THR A 129 -14.87 3.97 -2.35
C THR A 129 -13.85 2.86 -2.16
N LEU A 130 -13.12 2.90 -1.04
CA LEU A 130 -12.00 2.01 -0.77
C LEU A 130 -12.43 0.53 -0.78
N LYS A 131 -11.73 -0.24 -1.60
CA LYS A 131 -11.89 -1.68 -1.67
C LYS A 131 -10.98 -2.36 -0.64
N PRO A 132 -11.39 -3.50 -0.07
CA PRO A 132 -10.58 -4.18 0.94
C PRO A 132 -9.22 -4.62 0.38
N ASP A 133 -9.16 -5.03 -0.88
CA ASP A 133 -7.91 -5.39 -1.59
C ASP A 133 -7.23 -4.19 -2.26
N SER A 134 -7.52 -2.97 -1.82
CA SER A 134 -6.79 -1.80 -2.30
C SER A 134 -5.40 -1.72 -1.66
N MET A 135 -4.42 -1.19 -2.39
CA MET A 135 -3.05 -1.02 -1.86
C MET A 135 -3.06 -0.19 -0.57
N VAL A 136 -3.91 0.84 -0.50
CA VAL A 136 -4.12 1.67 0.69
C VAL A 136 -4.57 0.85 1.89
N ALA A 137 -5.63 0.04 1.73
CA ALA A 137 -6.18 -0.78 2.81
C ALA A 137 -5.17 -1.83 3.27
N GLU A 138 -4.50 -2.51 2.32
CA GLU A 138 -3.50 -3.52 2.63
C GLU A 138 -2.29 -2.92 3.36
N LEU A 139 -1.79 -1.77 2.92
CA LEU A 139 -0.70 -1.05 3.59
C LEU A 139 -1.08 -0.61 5.00
N ALA A 140 -2.28 -0.07 5.19
CA ALA A 140 -2.75 0.37 6.49
C ALA A 140 -2.93 -0.81 7.45
N PHE A 141 -3.46 -1.93 6.96
CA PHE A 141 -3.58 -3.16 7.74
C PHE A 141 -2.21 -3.68 8.15
N MET A 142 -1.30 -3.86 7.20
CA MET A 142 0.06 -4.31 7.49
C MET A 142 0.79 -3.37 8.46
N ALA A 143 0.59 -2.06 8.35
CA ALA A 143 1.13 -1.09 9.31
C ALA A 143 0.59 -1.32 10.73
N SER A 144 -0.72 -1.55 10.88
CA SER A 144 -1.30 -1.84 12.21
C SER A 144 -0.75 -3.13 12.82
N LEU A 145 -0.52 -4.17 12.02
CA LEU A 145 0.09 -5.42 12.48
C LEU A 145 1.54 -5.20 12.92
N ALA A 146 2.28 -4.41 12.14
CA ALA A 146 3.66 -4.07 12.43
C ALA A 146 3.77 -3.29 13.75
N GLU A 147 2.85 -2.37 14.02
CA GLU A 147 2.81 -1.62 15.28
C GLU A 147 2.44 -2.49 16.48
N ALA A 148 1.44 -3.35 16.32
CA ALA A 148 1.09 -4.31 17.36
C ALA A 148 2.28 -5.23 17.69
N ALA A 149 3.03 -5.66 16.67
CA ALA A 149 4.24 -6.45 16.82
C ALA A 149 5.39 -5.67 17.49
N ALA A 150 5.56 -4.39 17.17
CA ALA A 150 6.64 -3.56 17.67
C ALA A 150 6.43 -3.04 19.10
N ASN A 151 5.19 -2.66 19.44
CA ASN A 151 4.85 -2.01 20.69
C ASN A 151 4.62 -3.01 21.83
N GLY A 152 4.16 -4.23 21.50
CA GLY A 152 4.01 -5.31 22.47
C GLY A 152 3.04 -5.02 23.62
N ALA A 153 2.13 -4.04 23.46
CA ALA A 153 1.21 -3.60 24.51
C ALA A 153 0.31 -4.74 25.04
N GLU A 154 -0.04 -5.70 24.18
CA GLU A 154 -0.83 -6.89 24.53
C GLU A 154 0.01 -8.10 24.96
N GLY A 155 1.32 -7.89 25.17
CA GLY A 155 2.27 -8.89 25.62
C GLY A 155 3.01 -9.66 24.50
N PRO A 156 4.05 -10.44 24.85
CA PRO A 156 4.97 -11.04 23.88
C PRO A 156 4.31 -12.02 22.91
N ALA A 157 3.31 -12.77 23.37
CA ALA A 157 2.60 -13.74 22.53
C ALA A 157 1.75 -13.04 21.46
N ALA A 158 1.08 -11.94 21.81
CA ALA A 158 0.31 -11.13 20.86
C ALA A 158 1.24 -10.47 19.83
N ALA A 159 2.34 -9.87 20.29
CA ALA A 159 3.36 -9.29 19.41
C ALA A 159 3.91 -10.30 18.39
N ARG A 160 4.23 -11.53 18.85
CA ARG A 160 4.68 -12.63 17.97
C ARG A 160 3.62 -12.99 16.93
N ARG A 161 2.35 -13.10 17.34
CA ARG A 161 1.25 -13.39 16.41
C ARG A 161 1.10 -12.30 15.34
N SER A 162 1.13 -11.02 15.73
CA SER A 162 1.05 -9.91 14.78
C SER A 162 2.22 -9.90 13.80
N ALA A 163 3.43 -10.20 14.25
CA ALA A 163 4.61 -10.30 13.39
C ALA A 163 4.50 -11.45 12.38
N CYS A 164 4.02 -12.62 12.81
CA CYS A 164 3.77 -13.75 11.91
C CYS A 164 2.64 -13.44 10.92
N LEU A 165 1.54 -12.83 11.36
CA LEU A 165 0.43 -12.47 10.49
C LEU A 165 0.82 -11.42 9.46
N LEU A 166 1.62 -10.41 9.85
CA LEU A 166 2.19 -9.42 8.92
C LEU A 166 2.97 -10.11 7.80
N ARG A 167 3.87 -11.01 8.19
CA ARG A 167 4.71 -11.76 7.26
C ARG A 167 3.89 -12.61 6.29
N GLN A 168 2.92 -13.36 6.83
CA GLN A 168 2.04 -14.20 6.03
C GLN A 168 1.21 -13.36 5.05
N PHE A 169 0.59 -12.28 5.53
CA PHE A 169 -0.23 -11.39 4.69
C PHE A 169 0.60 -10.74 3.59
N ALA A 170 1.82 -10.27 3.91
CA ALA A 170 2.72 -9.68 2.93
C ALA A 170 3.05 -10.66 1.79
N ARG A 171 3.30 -11.94 2.11
CA ARG A 171 3.57 -12.98 1.09
C ARG A 171 2.38 -13.31 0.22
N GLU A 172 1.22 -13.50 0.86
CA GLU A 172 0.01 -13.97 0.16
C GLU A 172 -0.60 -12.87 -0.71
N HIS A 173 -0.57 -11.62 -0.24
CA HIS A 173 -1.18 -10.48 -0.89
C HIS A 173 -0.13 -9.53 -1.47
N ALA A 174 0.55 -8.75 -0.63
CA ALA A 174 1.34 -7.60 -1.08
C ALA A 174 2.42 -7.95 -2.12
N VAL A 175 3.25 -8.97 -1.87
CA VAL A 175 4.30 -9.44 -2.80
C VAL A 175 3.70 -9.92 -4.13
N GLY A 176 2.49 -10.47 -4.08
CA GLY A 176 1.79 -10.98 -5.25
C GLY A 176 1.39 -9.92 -6.28
N TRP A 177 1.35 -8.63 -5.91
CA TRP A 177 0.88 -7.60 -6.84
C TRP A 177 1.46 -6.19 -6.68
N PHE A 178 2.06 -5.80 -5.56
CA PHE A 178 2.55 -4.43 -5.35
C PHE A 178 3.61 -4.04 -6.39
N ALA A 179 4.56 -4.94 -6.67
CA ALA A 179 5.57 -4.73 -7.70
C ALA A 179 4.95 -4.61 -9.11
N ALA A 180 3.86 -5.35 -9.38
CA ALA A 180 3.13 -5.23 -10.64
C ALA A 180 2.42 -3.88 -10.74
N ALA A 181 1.77 -3.41 -9.67
CA ALA A 181 1.15 -2.10 -9.62
C ALA A 181 2.17 -0.97 -9.85
N ALA A 182 3.35 -1.06 -9.23
CA ALA A 182 4.45 -0.11 -9.45
C ALA A 182 4.90 -0.07 -10.93
N ARG A 183 5.05 -1.24 -11.58
CA ARG A 183 5.37 -1.31 -13.00
C ARG A 183 4.26 -0.75 -13.88
N CYS A 184 3.00 -1.00 -13.56
CA CYS A 184 1.86 -0.45 -14.29
C CYS A 184 1.82 1.08 -14.18
N ALA A 185 2.08 1.61 -12.98
CA ALA A 185 2.16 3.06 -12.75
C ALA A 185 3.28 3.69 -13.58
N ALA A 186 4.49 3.14 -13.50
CA ALA A 186 5.68 3.62 -14.19
C ALA A 186 5.60 3.52 -15.72
N ARG A 187 4.82 2.58 -16.26
CA ARG A 187 4.60 2.48 -17.71
C ARG A 187 3.90 3.71 -18.29
N ALA A 188 2.99 4.32 -17.54
CA ALA A 188 2.29 5.54 -17.98
C ALA A 188 3.15 6.79 -17.74
N ASP A 189 3.78 6.86 -16.58
CA ASP A 189 4.71 7.94 -16.18
C ASP A 189 5.46 7.47 -14.93
N ASP A 190 6.77 7.72 -14.83
CA ASP A 190 7.56 7.43 -13.61
C ASP A 190 7.45 8.60 -12.62
N ASP A 191 6.22 8.89 -12.22
CA ASP A 191 5.87 10.02 -11.36
C ASP A 191 5.96 9.69 -9.85
N PHE A 192 5.59 10.66 -9.01
CA PHE A 192 5.53 10.49 -7.56
C PHE A 192 4.77 9.23 -7.12
N TYR A 193 3.63 8.93 -7.74
CA TYR A 193 2.77 7.81 -7.34
C TYR A 193 3.35 6.47 -7.82
N ALA A 194 3.99 6.42 -8.99
CA ALA A 194 4.79 5.26 -9.39
C ALA A 194 5.92 5.00 -8.39
N GLY A 195 6.59 6.06 -7.92
CA GLY A 195 7.57 6.01 -6.85
C GLY A 195 7.00 5.46 -5.54
N VAL A 196 5.84 5.95 -5.10
CA VAL A 196 5.16 5.47 -3.87
C VAL A 196 4.82 3.98 -3.97
N CYS A 197 4.26 3.53 -5.09
CA CYS A 197 3.98 2.11 -5.30
C CYS A 197 5.25 1.25 -5.27
N ALA A 198 6.36 1.74 -5.84
CA ALA A 198 7.65 1.04 -5.80
C ALA A 198 8.25 0.99 -4.38
N LEU A 199 8.11 2.06 -3.60
CA LEU A 199 8.52 2.09 -2.20
C LEU A 199 7.70 1.11 -1.36
N ALA A 200 6.38 1.10 -1.54
CA ALA A 200 5.47 0.14 -0.91
C ALA A 200 5.83 -1.31 -1.26
N ALA A 201 6.08 -1.60 -2.54
CA ALA A 201 6.48 -2.93 -2.99
C ALA A 201 7.77 -3.42 -2.33
N ARG A 202 8.81 -2.58 -2.30
CA ARG A 202 10.09 -2.94 -1.64
C ARG A 202 9.93 -3.12 -0.14
N ALA A 203 9.14 -2.28 0.51
CA ALA A 203 8.88 -2.40 1.95
C ALA A 203 8.13 -3.70 2.28
N ALA A 204 7.11 -4.06 1.49
CA ALA A 204 6.36 -5.30 1.65
C ALA A 204 7.24 -6.55 1.44
N GLU A 205 8.12 -6.53 0.42
CA GLU A 205 9.08 -7.59 0.18
C GLU A 205 10.03 -7.81 1.37
N ALA A 206 10.45 -6.74 2.03
CA ALA A 206 11.37 -6.81 3.17
C ALA A 206 10.77 -7.46 4.43
N VAL A 207 9.44 -7.52 4.54
CA VAL A 207 8.73 -8.13 5.68
C VAL A 207 8.06 -9.47 5.33
N ALA A 208 8.12 -9.89 4.07
CA ALA A 208 7.74 -11.23 3.63
C ALA A 208 8.78 -12.29 4.06
#